data_AF-A0AAN6TB39-F1
#
_entry.id   AF-A0AAN6TB39-F1
#
_cell.length_a   1.000
_cell.length_b   1.000
_cell.length_c   1.000
_cell.angle_alpha   90.00
_cell.angle_beta   90.00
_cell.angle_gamma   90.00
#
_symmetry.space_group_name_H-M   'P 1'
#
loop_
_entity.id
_entity.type
_entity.pdbx_description
1 polymer ?
#
loop_
_entity_poly.entity_id
_entity_poly.type
_entity_poly.pdbx_seq_one_letter_code
_entity_poly.pdbx_strand_id
1 'polypeptide(L)'
;MLEALASLALATAATLVLLPSGASAARACSGTSAGFQYRLGELRYDSPDPSKKNGLATIAASLQSSTGTPLYECVAQWPESWAGWYKGGSEPVWGDCIFTGAGIGADDTVTFAVDWKNKTMYLSHTFACSDRPGTEGLATGSIQLDVNCTAPADDGSSYCILKSTSTGARPTLNISTKLAAASLNATSPCADNTERYQSWKLRDWLRRIVMEPGSSPINPKLVSDSGPSFTLQNMASGDVFRCATSGKENATFVGGCQSANGTTTTAEFQFDSQLNTLEITQHWKCDS
;
A
#
# COMPACT_ATOMS: atom_id res chain seq x y z
N MET A 1 -21.18 -59.01 46.70
CA MET A 1 -20.37 -58.57 47.85
C MET A 1 -19.27 -57.69 47.27
N LEU A 2 -19.31 -56.38 47.61
CA LEU A 2 -18.21 -55.39 47.69
C LEU A 2 -17.12 -55.37 46.59
N GLU A 3 -16.64 -54.27 46.05
CA GLU A 3 -16.82 -52.83 46.27
C GLU A 3 -16.07 -52.09 45.14
N ALA A 4 -16.37 -50.81 44.99
CA ALA A 4 -15.81 -49.91 43.98
C ALA A 4 -14.32 -49.60 44.18
N LEU A 5 -13.61 -49.37 43.07
CA LEU A 5 -12.49 -48.42 43.03
C LEU A 5 -12.66 -47.52 41.80
N ALA A 6 -13.18 -46.33 42.06
CA ALA A 6 -13.15 -45.20 41.15
C ALA A 6 -11.70 -44.69 41.05
N SER A 7 -11.24 -44.39 39.84
CA SER A 7 -10.11 -43.48 39.62
C SER A 7 -10.58 -42.39 38.67
N LEU A 8 -10.74 -41.19 39.23
CA LEU A 8 -10.96 -39.94 38.52
C LEU A 8 -9.74 -39.66 37.63
N ALA A 9 -9.90 -39.72 36.32
CA ALA A 9 -9.02 -39.01 35.41
C ALA A 9 -9.59 -37.58 35.26
N LEU A 10 -8.99 -36.62 35.96
CA LEU A 10 -9.22 -35.20 35.74
C LEU A 10 -8.78 -34.87 34.31
N ALA A 11 -9.76 -34.60 33.44
CA ALA A 11 -9.51 -33.95 32.16
C ALA A 11 -9.16 -32.48 32.43
N THR A 12 -7.87 -32.17 32.56
CA THR A 12 -7.39 -30.79 32.45
C THR A 12 -7.53 -30.37 30.99
N ALA A 13 -8.67 -29.79 30.65
CA ALA A 13 -8.82 -28.99 29.44
C ALA A 13 -7.90 -27.77 29.56
N ALA A 14 -6.70 -27.89 29.02
CA ALA A 14 -5.82 -26.77 28.77
C ALA A 14 -6.53 -25.85 27.77
N THR A 15 -7.22 -24.84 28.30
CA THR A 15 -7.71 -23.72 27.52
C THR A 15 -6.46 -22.99 27.02
N LEU A 16 -6.01 -23.32 25.81
CA LEU A 16 -5.14 -22.43 25.07
C LEU A 16 -5.92 -21.14 24.87
N VAL A 17 -5.69 -20.18 25.76
CA VAL A 17 -5.94 -18.78 25.47
C VAL A 17 -5.02 -18.46 24.30
N LEU A 18 -5.59 -18.47 23.09
CA LEU A 18 -5.01 -17.85 21.91
C LEU A 18 -4.83 -16.37 22.26
N LEU A 19 -3.68 -16.04 22.84
CA LEU A 19 -3.19 -14.67 22.86
C LEU A 19 -3.17 -14.22 21.41
N PRO A 20 -3.91 -13.15 21.02
CA PRO A 20 -3.72 -12.58 19.70
C PRO A 20 -2.23 -12.29 19.58
N SER A 21 -1.62 -12.82 18.52
CA SER A 21 -0.23 -12.55 18.15
C SER A 21 0.01 -11.05 18.25
N GLY A 22 0.66 -10.63 19.33
CA GLY A 22 0.84 -9.24 19.64
C GLY A 22 1.71 -8.62 18.57
N ALA A 23 1.11 -7.79 17.72
CA ALA A 23 1.84 -6.75 17.03
C ALA A 23 2.52 -5.89 18.11
N SER A 24 3.81 -6.13 18.33
CA SER A 24 4.68 -5.24 19.11
C SER A 24 5.50 -4.44 18.09
N ALA A 25 5.58 -3.11 18.09
CA ALA A 25 5.26 -2.13 19.11
C ALA A 25 4.44 -0.98 18.52
N ALA A 26 3.38 -0.59 19.22
CA ALA A 26 2.64 0.62 18.95
C ALA A 26 3.59 1.84 19.10
N ARG A 27 3.60 2.75 18.11
CA ARG A 27 4.49 3.93 18.09
C ARG A 27 3.72 5.15 18.56
N ALA A 28 4.40 6.13 19.17
CA ALA A 28 3.71 7.33 19.62
C ALA A 28 3.20 8.14 18.42
N CYS A 29 1.93 8.52 18.44
CA CYS A 29 1.29 9.36 17.44
C CYS A 29 1.25 10.84 17.84
N SER A 30 1.67 11.16 19.07
CA SER A 30 1.82 12.52 19.56
C SER A 30 3.23 12.79 20.09
N GLY A 31 3.69 14.04 19.91
CA GLY A 31 5.04 14.49 20.24
C GLY A 31 5.94 14.65 19.03
N THR A 32 7.09 15.30 19.21
CA THR A 32 8.18 15.36 18.21
C THR A 32 8.80 13.97 18.09
N SER A 33 8.14 13.07 17.37
CA SER A 33 8.67 11.74 17.08
C SER A 33 9.98 11.89 16.31
N ALA A 34 11.07 11.31 16.82
CA ALA A 34 12.23 11.00 16.01
C ALA A 34 11.74 10.19 14.80
N GLY A 35 12.02 10.67 13.58
CA GLY A 35 11.46 10.09 12.36
C GLY A 35 11.68 8.58 12.26
N PHE A 36 10.73 7.85 11.66
CA PHE A 36 10.84 6.41 11.47
C PHE A 36 11.72 6.12 10.26
N GLN A 37 12.62 5.14 10.38
CA GLN A 37 13.59 4.84 9.34
C GLN A 37 13.42 3.43 8.77
N TYR A 38 13.38 3.35 7.45
CA TYR A 38 13.57 2.11 6.71
C TYR A 38 14.90 2.17 5.96
N ARG A 39 15.63 1.07 5.97
CA ARG A 39 16.79 0.93 5.11
C ARG A 39 16.32 0.42 3.74
N LEU A 40 16.65 1.14 2.68
CA LEU A 40 16.46 0.65 1.31
C LEU A 40 17.66 -0.24 0.96
N GLY A 41 17.42 -1.54 0.87
CA GLY A 41 18.47 -2.55 0.65
C GLY A 41 18.75 -2.80 -0.82
N GLU A 42 17.70 -3.01 -1.59
CA GLU A 42 17.77 -3.21 -3.04
C GLU A 42 16.73 -2.33 -3.72
N LEU A 43 17.08 -1.83 -4.92
CA LEU A 43 16.14 -1.21 -5.83
C LEU A 43 16.54 -1.57 -7.26
N ARG A 44 15.56 -1.96 -8.06
CA ARG A 44 15.71 -2.25 -9.47
C ARG A 44 14.53 -1.67 -10.24
N TYR A 45 14.84 -0.97 -11.32
CA TYR A 45 13.89 -0.58 -12.35
C TYR A 45 14.22 -1.34 -13.63
N ASP A 46 13.22 -1.91 -14.27
CA ASP A 46 13.32 -2.55 -15.58
C ASP A 46 12.40 -1.82 -16.56
N SER A 47 12.95 -1.42 -17.71
CA SER A 47 12.16 -0.88 -18.80
C SER A 47 11.23 -1.96 -19.37
N PRO A 48 10.18 -1.58 -20.11
CA PRO A 48 9.31 -2.55 -20.77
C PRO A 48 10.07 -3.51 -21.67
N ASP A 49 9.48 -4.69 -21.87
CA ASP A 49 9.87 -5.60 -22.93
C ASP A 49 9.76 -4.87 -24.30
N PRO A 50 10.87 -4.67 -25.01
CA PRO A 50 10.90 -3.90 -26.25
C PRO A 50 10.10 -4.54 -27.39
N SER A 51 9.80 -5.84 -27.29
CA SER A 51 8.91 -6.54 -28.24
C SER A 51 7.42 -6.25 -28.02
N LYS A 52 7.05 -5.65 -26.88
CA LYS A 52 5.66 -5.33 -26.53
C LYS A 52 5.36 -3.85 -26.74
N LYS A 53 4.43 -3.56 -27.66
CA LYS A 53 3.85 -2.21 -27.76
C LYS A 53 3.12 -1.86 -26.47
N ASN A 54 3.39 -0.69 -25.90
CA ASN A 54 2.82 -0.21 -24.63
C ASN A 54 3.14 -1.12 -23.43
N GLY A 55 4.33 -1.70 -23.38
CA GLY A 55 4.75 -2.53 -22.25
C GLY A 55 4.85 -1.74 -20.93
N LEU A 56 4.83 -2.48 -19.83
CA LEU A 56 4.92 -1.92 -18.48
C LEU A 56 6.38 -1.90 -18.02
N ALA A 57 6.83 -0.76 -17.51
CA ALA A 57 8.02 -0.67 -16.70
C ALA A 57 7.74 -1.27 -15.32
N THR A 58 8.74 -1.90 -14.72
CA THR A 58 8.63 -2.49 -13.38
C THR A 58 9.63 -1.84 -12.45
N ILE A 59 9.20 -1.54 -11.22
CA ILE A 59 10.11 -1.20 -10.13
C ILE A 59 9.93 -2.18 -8.99
N ALA A 60 11.05 -2.58 -8.39
CA ALA A 60 11.09 -3.38 -7.17
C ALA A 60 12.04 -2.72 -6.18
N ALA A 61 11.61 -2.62 -4.92
CA ALA A 61 12.40 -2.06 -3.83
C ALA A 61 12.23 -2.90 -2.55
N SER A 62 13.34 -3.23 -1.90
CA SER A 62 13.35 -4.01 -0.66
C SER A 62 13.62 -3.09 0.53
N LEU A 63 12.64 -2.98 1.43
CA LEU A 63 12.75 -2.24 2.68
C LEU A 63 13.20 -3.19 3.79
N GLN A 64 14.27 -2.82 4.46
CA GLN A 64 14.95 -3.61 5.46
C GLN A 64 14.85 -2.98 6.85
N SER A 65 14.95 -3.84 7.86
CA SER A 65 15.18 -3.44 9.24
C SER A 65 16.56 -2.78 9.41
N SER A 66 16.80 -2.20 10.58
CA SER A 66 18.13 -1.69 10.95
C SER A 66 19.23 -2.76 10.93
N THR A 67 18.87 -4.04 11.09
CA THR A 67 19.79 -5.18 11.03
C THR A 67 19.96 -5.76 9.62
N GLY A 68 19.30 -5.18 8.60
CA GLY A 68 19.38 -5.63 7.21
C GLY A 68 18.43 -6.78 6.85
N THR A 69 17.47 -7.12 7.72
CA THR A 69 16.45 -8.13 7.41
C THR A 69 15.40 -7.52 6.47
N PRO A 70 15.09 -8.13 5.30
CA PRO A 70 14.07 -7.61 4.39
C PRO A 70 12.69 -7.73 5.03
N LEU A 71 12.07 -6.61 5.39
CA LEU A 71 10.77 -6.56 6.04
C LEU A 71 9.64 -6.44 5.02
N TYR A 72 9.82 -5.61 4.00
CA TYR A 72 8.78 -5.35 3.00
C TYR A 72 9.35 -5.33 1.59
N GLU A 73 8.64 -5.94 0.65
CA GLU A 73 8.95 -5.90 -0.78
C GLU A 73 7.91 -5.05 -1.52
N CYS A 74 8.38 -3.96 -2.10
CA CYS A 74 7.59 -2.95 -2.77
C CYS A 74 7.72 -3.15 -4.28
N VAL A 75 6.64 -3.58 -4.96
CA VAL A 75 6.66 -3.83 -6.41
C VAL A 75 5.51 -3.09 -7.07
N ALA A 76 5.81 -2.35 -8.13
CA ALA A 76 4.81 -1.64 -8.93
C ALA A 76 5.15 -1.70 -10.41
N GLN A 77 4.11 -1.60 -11.24
CA GLN A 77 4.22 -1.59 -12.69
C GLN A 77 3.36 -0.46 -13.26
N TRP A 78 3.87 0.20 -14.31
CA TRP A 78 3.14 1.25 -15.01
C TRP A 78 3.61 1.34 -16.47
N PRO A 79 2.80 1.89 -17.40
CA PRO A 79 3.27 2.20 -18.76
C PRO A 79 4.49 3.11 -18.72
N GLU A 80 5.59 2.78 -19.39
CA GLU A 80 6.87 3.52 -19.24
C GLU A 80 6.75 5.05 -19.45
N SER A 81 5.87 5.49 -20.36
CA SER A 81 5.61 6.91 -20.62
C SER A 81 5.10 7.69 -19.41
N TRP A 82 4.60 7.00 -18.39
CA TRP A 82 4.11 7.60 -17.15
C TRP A 82 5.27 8.01 -16.24
N ALA A 83 6.44 7.38 -16.35
CA ALA A 83 7.58 7.62 -15.47
C ALA A 83 7.19 7.63 -13.97
N GLY A 84 6.22 6.79 -13.59
CA GLY A 84 5.68 6.70 -12.24
C GLY A 84 4.54 7.66 -11.90
N TRP A 85 4.04 8.43 -12.87
CA TRP A 85 2.91 9.37 -12.73
C TRP A 85 1.73 8.94 -13.58
N TYR A 86 0.53 8.81 -13.00
CA TYR A 86 -0.64 8.35 -13.73
C TYR A 86 -0.94 9.23 -14.96
N LYS A 87 -0.77 8.70 -16.17
CA LYS A 87 -1.03 9.35 -17.47
C LYS A 87 -0.48 10.79 -17.60
N GLY A 88 0.69 11.08 -17.02
CA GLY A 88 1.27 12.43 -17.02
C GLY A 88 0.48 13.46 -16.20
N GLY A 89 -0.40 12.98 -15.31
CA GLY A 89 -1.14 13.77 -14.33
C GLY A 89 -0.27 14.25 -13.18
N SER A 90 -0.92 14.81 -12.16
CA SER A 90 -0.27 15.41 -10.98
C SER A 90 0.00 14.44 -9.84
N GLU A 91 -0.34 13.16 -9.98
CA GLU A 91 -0.27 12.18 -8.89
C GLU A 91 0.63 10.98 -9.25
N PRO A 92 1.50 10.55 -8.32
CA PRO A 92 2.34 9.39 -8.54
C PRO A 92 1.53 8.09 -8.38
N VAL A 93 1.96 7.03 -9.06
CA VAL A 93 1.38 5.70 -8.93
C VAL A 93 1.88 5.08 -7.62
N TRP A 94 0.95 4.85 -6.68
CA TRP A 94 1.23 4.17 -5.43
C TRP A 94 1.11 2.66 -5.57
N GLY A 95 2.07 1.93 -5.04
CA GLY A 95 2.07 0.48 -4.91
C GLY A 95 2.14 0.05 -3.46
N ASP A 96 1.59 -1.12 -3.17
CA ASP A 96 1.69 -1.74 -1.85
C ASP A 96 3.04 -2.41 -1.67
N CYS A 97 3.56 -2.35 -0.45
CA CYS A 97 4.72 -3.13 -0.03
C CYS A 97 4.27 -4.33 0.78
N ILE A 98 4.59 -5.52 0.30
CA ILE A 98 4.16 -6.78 0.91
C ILE A 98 5.11 -7.12 2.05
N PHE A 99 4.55 -7.35 3.25
CA PHE A 99 5.33 -7.84 4.38
C PHE A 99 5.87 -9.24 4.07
N THR A 100 7.18 -9.42 4.23
CA THR A 100 7.87 -10.67 3.86
C THR A 100 7.63 -11.80 4.86
N GLY A 101 7.09 -11.49 6.04
CA GLY A 101 7.05 -12.42 7.17
C GLY A 101 8.37 -12.51 7.94
N ALA A 102 9.43 -11.83 7.50
CA ALA A 102 10.70 -11.80 8.20
C ALA A 102 10.72 -10.69 9.25
N GLY A 103 11.21 -11.02 10.44
CA GLY A 103 11.29 -10.08 11.56
C GLY A 103 9.92 -9.72 12.15
N ILE A 104 9.88 -8.66 12.95
CA ILE A 104 8.66 -8.15 13.57
C ILE A 104 8.19 -6.96 12.73
N GLY A 105 7.15 -7.17 11.91
CA GLY A 105 6.48 -6.07 11.22
C GLY A 105 5.77 -5.18 12.24
N ALA A 106 6.05 -3.88 12.21
CA ALA A 106 5.51 -2.91 13.17
C ALA A 106 4.44 -2.00 12.56
N ASP A 107 4.25 -2.08 11.24
CA ASP A 107 3.38 -1.20 10.47
C ASP A 107 2.24 -2.03 9.86
N ASP A 108 1.02 -1.50 9.94
CA ASP A 108 -0.21 -2.13 9.45
C ASP A 108 -0.23 -2.16 7.92
N THR A 109 0.23 -1.06 7.30
CA THR A 109 0.36 -0.92 5.85
C THR A 109 1.63 -0.15 5.53
N VAL A 110 2.29 -0.51 4.44
CA VAL A 110 3.42 0.22 3.87
C VAL A 110 3.18 0.33 2.38
N THR A 111 3.25 1.54 1.85
CA THR A 111 3.06 1.84 0.43
C THR A 111 4.17 2.74 -0.05
N PHE A 112 4.46 2.65 -1.35
CA PHE A 112 5.51 3.44 -1.97
C PHE A 112 5.02 4.02 -3.30
N ALA A 113 5.67 5.09 -3.72
CA ALA A 113 5.54 5.61 -5.06
C ALA A 113 6.90 6.08 -5.55
N VAL A 114 7.10 6.14 -6.87
CA VAL A 114 8.39 6.58 -7.42
C VAL A 114 8.15 7.59 -8.52
N ASP A 115 8.66 8.80 -8.32
CA ASP A 115 8.85 9.77 -9.39
C ASP A 115 10.13 9.40 -10.13
N TRP A 116 9.99 8.66 -11.23
CA TRP A 116 11.13 8.17 -11.98
C TRP A 116 11.86 9.28 -12.72
N LYS A 117 11.19 10.39 -13.03
CA LYS A 117 11.82 11.54 -13.70
C LYS A 117 12.82 12.21 -12.78
N ASN A 118 12.41 12.50 -11.54
CA ASN A 118 13.28 13.11 -10.54
C ASN A 118 14.05 12.08 -9.71
N LYS A 119 13.88 10.77 -9.97
CA LYS A 119 14.50 9.68 -9.21
C LYS A 119 14.22 9.80 -7.70
N THR A 120 12.99 10.15 -7.34
CA THR A 120 12.56 10.24 -5.93
C THR A 120 11.62 9.10 -5.59
N MET A 121 11.90 8.38 -4.52
CA MET A 121 10.97 7.40 -3.94
C MET A 121 10.26 8.03 -2.75
N TYR A 122 8.94 7.92 -2.73
CA TYR A 122 8.08 8.28 -1.62
C TYR A 122 7.67 7.03 -0.87
N LEU A 123 7.50 7.16 0.44
CA LEU A 123 7.06 6.10 1.33
C LEU A 123 5.95 6.63 2.22
N SER A 124 4.92 5.82 2.41
CA SER A 124 3.83 6.06 3.35
C SER A 124 3.57 4.79 4.14
N HIS A 125 3.34 4.90 5.45
CA HIS A 125 2.99 3.76 6.28
C HIS A 125 2.05 4.15 7.40
N THR A 126 1.23 3.19 7.81
CA THR A 126 0.30 3.34 8.94
C THR A 126 0.65 2.35 10.05
N PHE A 127 0.41 2.73 11.30
CA PHE A 127 0.70 1.89 12.46
C PHE A 127 -0.24 2.20 13.62
N ALA A 128 -0.43 1.24 14.53
CA ALA A 128 -1.16 1.48 15.77
C ALA A 128 -0.43 2.46 16.72
N CYS A 129 -1.18 3.39 17.31
CA CYS A 129 -0.64 4.36 18.26
C CYS A 129 -0.45 3.78 19.67
N SER A 130 0.72 3.93 20.30
CA SER A 130 0.95 3.45 21.69
C SER A 130 0.41 4.39 22.75
N ASP A 131 0.44 5.69 22.47
CA ASP A 131 -0.01 6.76 23.36
C ASP A 131 -1.52 7.02 23.24
N ARG A 132 -2.17 6.46 22.21
CA ARG A 132 -3.60 6.57 21.93
C ARG A 132 -4.16 5.22 21.48
N PRO A 133 -4.44 4.30 22.41
CA PRO A 133 -4.96 2.98 22.08
C PRO A 133 -6.22 3.05 21.22
N GLY A 134 -6.28 2.24 20.16
CA GLY A 134 -7.41 2.20 19.23
C GLY A 134 -7.35 3.24 18.10
N THR A 135 -6.31 4.08 18.05
CA THR A 135 -6.08 5.00 16.91
C THR A 135 -4.88 4.56 16.07
N GLU A 136 -4.82 5.05 14.84
CA GLU A 136 -3.75 4.78 13.88
C GLU A 136 -2.95 6.06 13.58
N GLY A 137 -1.64 5.92 13.44
CA GLY A 137 -0.74 6.96 12.96
C GLY A 137 -0.46 6.79 11.47
N LEU A 138 -0.15 7.89 10.81
CA LEU A 138 0.35 7.93 9.43
C LEU A 138 1.71 8.60 9.45
N ALA A 139 2.68 8.02 8.75
CA ALA A 139 3.96 8.66 8.50
C ALA A 139 4.36 8.57 7.04
N THR A 140 4.94 9.66 6.54
CA THR A 140 5.38 9.77 5.15
C THR A 140 6.82 10.27 5.09
N GLY A 141 7.50 9.93 4.01
CA GLY A 141 8.86 10.39 3.76
C GLY A 141 9.26 10.18 2.31
N SER A 142 10.44 10.66 1.98
CA SER A 142 11.00 10.48 0.64
C SER A 142 12.51 10.33 0.69
N ILE A 143 13.05 9.81 -0.39
CA ILE A 143 14.48 9.69 -0.60
C ILE A 143 14.82 9.94 -2.07
N GLN A 144 15.94 10.62 -2.30
CA GLN A 144 16.54 10.72 -3.62
C GLN A 144 17.30 9.42 -3.93
N LEU A 145 17.01 8.82 -5.07
CA LEU A 145 17.65 7.61 -5.54
C LEU A 145 18.89 7.96 -6.38
N ASP A 146 20.05 7.46 -5.96
CA ASP A 146 21.26 7.45 -6.78
C ASP A 146 21.35 6.10 -7.50
N VAL A 147 20.99 6.10 -8.79
CA VAL A 147 20.90 4.90 -9.62
C VAL A 147 21.90 4.94 -10.77
N ASN A 148 22.41 3.78 -11.12
CA ASN A 148 23.16 3.55 -12.34
C ASN A 148 22.29 2.76 -13.31
N CYS A 149 22.08 3.31 -14.50
CA CYS A 149 21.29 2.68 -15.56
C CYS A 149 22.23 2.07 -16.60
N THR A 150 21.91 0.86 -17.04
CA THR A 150 22.59 0.30 -18.21
C THR A 150 22.14 1.02 -19.46
N ALA A 151 23.05 1.15 -20.43
CA ALA A 151 22.65 1.51 -21.77
C ALA A 151 21.62 0.48 -22.28
N PRO A 152 20.66 0.89 -23.14
CA PRO A 152 19.78 -0.06 -23.80
C PRO A 152 20.62 -1.14 -24.49
N ALA A 153 20.31 -2.41 -24.24
CA ALA A 153 20.91 -3.52 -24.96
C ALA A 153 20.45 -3.50 -26.44
N ASP A 154 21.04 -4.33 -27.28
CA ASP A 154 20.69 -4.41 -28.71
C ASP A 154 19.21 -4.75 -28.95
N ASP A 155 18.57 -5.40 -27.97
CA ASP A 155 17.13 -5.68 -27.99
C ASP A 155 16.27 -4.48 -27.58
N GLY A 156 16.84 -3.40 -27.02
CA GLY A 156 16.15 -2.21 -26.54
C GLY A 156 15.81 -2.23 -25.04
N SER A 157 16.15 -3.32 -24.32
CA SER A 157 15.91 -3.41 -22.88
C SER A 157 16.94 -2.62 -22.08
N SER A 158 16.52 -2.01 -20.97
CA SER A 158 17.38 -1.29 -20.04
C SER A 158 16.94 -1.53 -18.60
N TYR A 159 17.89 -1.48 -17.67
CA TYR A 159 17.58 -1.56 -16.26
C TYR A 159 18.43 -0.57 -15.46
N CYS A 160 17.94 -0.18 -14.29
CA CYS A 160 18.66 0.67 -13.36
C CYS A 160 18.67 0.04 -11.98
N ILE A 161 19.83 0.11 -11.31
CA ILE A 161 20.01 -0.36 -9.94
C ILE A 161 20.65 0.75 -9.10
N LEU A 162 20.60 0.62 -7.77
CA LEU A 162 21.33 1.54 -6.89
C LEU A 162 22.82 1.58 -7.23
N LYS A 163 23.39 2.78 -7.28
CA LYS A 163 24.80 2.99 -7.57
C LYS A 163 25.66 2.46 -6.43
N SER A 164 26.59 1.57 -6.76
CA SER A 164 27.58 1.08 -5.77
C SER A 164 28.46 2.21 -5.24
N THR A 165 28.88 2.07 -3.99
CA THR A 165 29.89 2.92 -3.36
C THR A 165 31.25 2.81 -4.07
N SER A 166 32.19 3.70 -3.76
CA SER A 166 33.54 3.70 -4.34
C SER A 166 34.33 2.39 -4.12
N THR A 167 33.94 1.58 -3.14
CA THR A 167 34.52 0.26 -2.86
C THR A 167 33.79 -0.90 -3.55
N GLY A 168 32.80 -0.61 -4.40
CA GLY A 168 31.98 -1.61 -5.09
C GLY A 168 30.86 -2.20 -4.23
N ALA A 169 30.74 -1.83 -2.95
CA ALA A 169 29.67 -2.28 -2.07
C ALA A 169 28.34 -1.57 -2.38
N ARG A 170 27.21 -2.24 -2.09
CA ARG A 170 25.87 -1.67 -2.21
C ARG A 170 25.69 -0.48 -1.25
N PRO A 171 25.05 0.62 -1.70
CA PRO A 171 24.85 1.78 -0.84
C PRO A 171 23.86 1.47 0.28
N THR A 172 24.06 2.10 1.44
CA THR A 172 23.08 2.05 2.53
C THR A 172 22.26 3.32 2.49
N LEU A 173 21.05 3.22 1.95
CA LEU A 173 20.11 4.32 1.84
C LEU A 173 19.06 4.20 2.95
N ASN A 174 18.76 5.30 3.65
CA ASN A 174 17.76 5.31 4.71
C ASN A 174 16.64 6.28 4.34
N ILE A 175 15.42 5.77 4.27
CA ILE A 175 14.22 6.56 4.06
C ILE A 175 13.75 7.00 5.44
N SER A 176 13.85 8.30 5.72
CA SER A 176 13.33 8.88 6.96
C SER A 176 11.92 9.39 6.72
N THR A 177 10.98 8.87 7.51
CA THR A 177 9.58 9.28 7.50
C THR A 177 9.26 10.09 8.75
N LYS A 178 8.30 10.99 8.64
CA LYS A 178 7.80 11.80 9.75
C LYS A 178 6.31 11.58 9.87
N LEU A 179 5.78 11.70 11.09
CA LEU A 179 4.34 11.73 11.31
C LEU A 179 3.72 12.76 10.37
N ALA A 180 2.71 12.33 9.63
CA ALA A 180 1.86 13.24 8.91
C ALA A 180 1.11 14.12 9.91
N ALA A 181 0.64 15.28 9.43
CA ALA A 181 -0.16 16.16 10.25
C ALA A 181 -1.38 15.39 10.82
N ALA A 182 -1.74 15.71 12.07
CA ALA A 182 -2.90 15.10 12.71
C ALA A 182 -4.17 15.33 11.88
N SER A 183 -5.11 14.38 12.01
CA SER A 183 -6.40 14.49 11.35
C SER A 183 -7.11 15.78 11.76
N LEU A 184 -7.83 16.36 10.81
CA LEU A 184 -8.69 17.50 11.06
C LEU A 184 -9.94 17.04 11.80
N ASN A 185 -10.51 17.92 12.60
CA ASN A 185 -11.79 17.63 13.23
C ASN A 185 -12.91 17.74 12.17
N ALA A 186 -14.06 17.10 12.41
CA ALA A 186 -15.18 17.12 11.47
C ALA A 186 -15.76 18.52 11.20
N THR A 187 -15.40 19.52 12.02
CA THR A 187 -15.84 20.92 11.90
C THR A 187 -14.79 21.84 11.26
N SER A 188 -13.64 21.32 10.85
CA SER A 188 -12.56 22.10 10.27
C SER A 188 -12.98 22.68 8.91
N PRO A 189 -12.66 23.95 8.61
CA PRO A 189 -12.87 24.53 7.28
C PRO A 189 -12.21 23.71 6.17
N CYS A 190 -12.82 23.68 4.99
CA CYS A 190 -12.22 23.01 3.83
C CYS A 190 -10.85 23.56 3.42
N ALA A 191 -10.57 24.85 3.68
CA ALA A 191 -9.27 25.43 3.40
C ALA A 191 -8.15 24.73 4.18
N ASP A 192 -8.44 24.17 5.35
CA ASP A 192 -7.45 23.44 6.13
C ASP A 192 -7.14 22.08 5.48
N ASN A 193 -8.11 21.48 4.76
CA ASN A 193 -7.91 20.20 4.05
C ASN A 193 -6.91 20.32 2.89
N THR A 194 -6.84 21.46 2.21
CA THR A 194 -5.92 21.65 1.07
C THR A 194 -4.46 21.73 1.50
N GLU A 195 -4.19 22.06 2.76
CA GLU A 195 -2.85 22.06 3.36
C GLU A 195 -2.47 20.70 3.97
N ARG A 196 -3.37 19.71 3.95
CA ARG A 196 -3.12 18.37 4.47
C ARG A 196 -2.79 17.40 3.35
N TYR A 197 -1.79 16.56 3.62
CA TYR A 197 -1.55 15.38 2.80
C TYR A 197 -2.76 14.46 2.90
N GLN A 198 -3.42 14.22 1.77
CA GLN A 198 -4.56 13.33 1.69
C GLN A 198 -4.04 11.92 1.50
N SER A 199 -4.42 11.01 2.40
CA SER A 199 -4.14 9.60 2.25
C SER A 199 -5.37 8.80 2.61
N TRP A 200 -5.46 7.63 1.99
CA TRP A 200 -6.57 6.74 2.18
C TRP A 200 -6.09 5.35 2.57
N LYS A 201 -6.84 4.72 3.47
CA LYS A 201 -6.67 3.31 3.81
C LYS A 201 -7.81 2.54 3.16
N LEU A 202 -7.44 1.59 2.31
CA LEU A 202 -8.37 0.66 1.68
C LEU A 202 -8.49 -0.60 2.54
N ARG A 203 -9.72 -1.04 2.79
CA ARG A 203 -10.04 -2.25 3.56
C ARG A 203 -11.10 -3.07 2.83
N ASP A 204 -11.20 -4.35 3.21
CA ASP A 204 -12.27 -5.25 2.75
C ASP A 204 -12.37 -5.36 1.22
N TRP A 205 -11.24 -5.35 0.51
CA TRP A 205 -11.21 -5.52 -0.95
C TRP A 205 -11.83 -6.86 -1.34
N LEU A 206 -12.89 -6.79 -2.13
CA LEU A 206 -13.59 -7.95 -2.67
C LEU A 206 -13.83 -7.77 -4.16
N ARG A 207 -13.42 -8.76 -4.95
CA ARG A 207 -13.74 -8.89 -6.38
C ARG A 207 -13.96 -10.36 -6.68
N ARG A 208 -15.10 -10.68 -7.29
CA ARG A 208 -15.45 -12.04 -7.68
C ARG A 208 -15.28 -12.20 -9.18
N ILE A 209 -14.37 -13.09 -9.55
CA ILE A 209 -14.09 -13.45 -10.94
C ILE A 209 -14.57 -14.87 -11.16
N VAL A 210 -15.43 -15.08 -12.15
CA VAL A 210 -15.92 -16.39 -12.58
C VAL A 210 -15.31 -16.71 -13.93
N MET A 211 -14.67 -17.87 -14.06
CA MET A 211 -14.02 -18.34 -15.28
C MET A 211 -14.75 -19.57 -15.85
N GLU A 212 -14.59 -19.82 -17.15
CA GLU A 212 -15.06 -21.08 -17.75
C GLU A 212 -14.30 -22.27 -17.15
N PRO A 213 -14.94 -23.44 -16.95
CA PRO A 213 -14.26 -24.65 -16.50
C PRO A 213 -13.06 -24.98 -17.40
N GLY A 214 -11.90 -25.25 -16.79
CA GLY A 214 -10.66 -25.56 -17.52
C GLY A 214 -9.88 -24.34 -18.04
N SER A 215 -10.31 -23.12 -17.73
CA SER A 215 -9.54 -21.91 -18.05
C SER A 215 -8.20 -21.86 -17.32
N SER A 216 -7.16 -21.38 -18.01
CA SER A 216 -5.84 -21.14 -17.41
C SER A 216 -5.82 -19.80 -16.68
N PRO A 217 -5.19 -19.68 -15.49
CA PRO A 217 -4.98 -18.39 -14.83
C PRO A 217 -4.18 -17.38 -15.67
N ILE A 218 -3.35 -17.87 -16.60
CA ILE A 218 -2.47 -17.03 -17.44
C ILE A 218 -3.22 -16.50 -18.68
N ASN A 219 -4.25 -17.22 -19.12
CA ASN A 219 -5.14 -16.78 -20.20
C ASN A 219 -6.59 -17.09 -19.83
N PRO A 220 -7.15 -16.34 -18.88
CA PRO A 220 -8.44 -16.68 -18.29
C PRO A 220 -9.58 -16.34 -19.24
N LYS A 221 -10.48 -17.30 -19.48
CA LYS A 221 -11.76 -17.03 -20.15
C LYS A 221 -12.79 -16.65 -19.09
N LEU A 222 -13.06 -15.36 -19.01
CA LEU A 222 -13.95 -14.79 -18.00
C LEU A 222 -15.42 -14.98 -18.40
N VAL A 223 -16.20 -15.59 -17.51
CA VAL A 223 -17.67 -15.65 -17.59
C VAL A 223 -18.27 -14.40 -16.99
N SER A 224 -17.76 -13.96 -15.83
CA SER A 224 -18.18 -12.71 -15.20
C SER A 224 -17.10 -12.17 -14.27
N ASP A 225 -17.15 -10.86 -14.04
CA ASP A 225 -16.27 -10.15 -13.12
C ASP A 225 -17.12 -9.07 -12.44
N SER A 226 -17.25 -9.15 -11.12
CA SER A 226 -18.08 -8.22 -10.36
C SER A 226 -17.54 -6.79 -10.34
N GLY A 227 -16.27 -6.59 -10.72
CA GLY A 227 -15.53 -5.40 -10.33
C GLY A 227 -15.26 -5.38 -8.82
N PRO A 228 -14.48 -4.41 -8.33
CA PRO A 228 -14.15 -4.31 -6.92
C PRO A 228 -15.28 -3.69 -6.08
N SER A 229 -15.29 -4.08 -4.81
CA SER A 229 -15.97 -3.41 -3.70
C SER A 229 -15.02 -3.36 -2.51
N PHE A 230 -15.04 -2.27 -1.75
CA PHE A 230 -14.11 -2.05 -0.64
C PHE A 230 -14.63 -0.95 0.30
N THR A 231 -14.03 -0.88 1.49
CA THR A 231 -14.19 0.23 2.41
C THR A 231 -13.00 1.18 2.25
N LEU A 232 -13.28 2.47 2.08
CA LEU A 232 -12.29 3.52 1.98
C LEU A 232 -12.34 4.39 3.22
N GLN A 233 -11.19 4.62 3.87
CA GLN A 233 -11.08 5.54 5.00
C GLN A 233 -10.11 6.66 4.65
N ASN A 234 -10.55 7.91 4.68
CA ASN A 234 -9.67 9.07 4.59
C ASN A 234 -8.95 9.24 5.93
N MET A 235 -7.61 9.22 5.93
CA MET A 235 -6.82 9.31 7.16
C MET A 235 -6.72 10.76 7.70
N ALA A 236 -6.97 11.76 6.86
CA ALA A 236 -6.93 13.17 7.22
C ALA A 236 -8.23 13.63 7.89
N SER A 237 -9.42 13.21 7.44
CA SER A 237 -10.70 13.54 8.11
C SER A 237 -11.27 12.43 8.98
N GLY A 238 -10.85 11.18 8.76
CA GLY A 238 -11.49 10.00 9.34
C GLY A 238 -12.78 9.58 8.64
N ASP A 239 -13.16 10.20 7.52
CA ASP A 239 -14.35 9.81 6.76
C ASP A 239 -14.24 8.37 6.26
N VAL A 240 -15.33 7.61 6.39
CA VAL A 240 -15.42 6.22 5.94
C VAL A 240 -16.48 6.11 4.85
N PHE A 241 -16.09 5.52 3.72
CA PHE A 241 -16.96 5.29 2.57
C PHE A 241 -17.02 3.81 2.22
N ARG A 242 -18.20 3.35 1.80
CA ARG A 242 -18.41 2.02 1.23
C ARG A 242 -18.50 2.14 -0.28
N CYS A 243 -17.52 1.58 -0.98
CA CYS A 243 -17.39 1.67 -2.43
C CYS A 243 -17.85 0.37 -3.07
N ALA A 244 -18.66 0.49 -4.12
CA ALA A 244 -19.10 -0.65 -4.92
C ALA A 244 -19.16 -0.29 -6.41
N THR A 245 -18.80 -1.26 -7.24
CA THR A 245 -18.89 -1.12 -8.70
C THR A 245 -20.33 -0.88 -9.13
N SER A 246 -20.55 0.18 -9.91
CA SER A 246 -21.84 0.50 -10.53
C SER A 246 -21.88 0.20 -12.02
N GLY A 247 -20.72 0.07 -12.67
CA GLY A 247 -20.64 -0.20 -14.10
C GLY A 247 -19.23 -0.49 -14.59
N LYS A 248 -19.11 -0.66 -15.91
CA LYS A 248 -17.85 -0.89 -16.60
C LYS A 248 -17.80 -0.11 -17.91
N GLU A 249 -16.72 0.64 -18.12
CA GLU A 249 -16.48 1.46 -19.30
C GLU A 249 -15.12 1.11 -19.89
N ASN A 250 -15.07 0.64 -21.15
CA ASN A 250 -13.81 0.38 -21.89
C ASN A 250 -12.74 -0.40 -21.08
N ALA A 251 -13.15 -1.48 -20.38
CA ALA A 251 -12.34 -2.32 -19.50
C ALA A 251 -12.05 -1.80 -18.08
N THR A 252 -12.46 -0.57 -17.77
CA THR A 252 -12.34 0.06 -16.45
C THR A 252 -13.65 -0.09 -15.69
N PHE A 253 -13.58 -0.55 -14.45
CA PHE A 253 -14.75 -0.55 -13.56
C PHE A 253 -14.92 0.83 -12.94
N VAL A 254 -16.15 1.31 -12.86
CA VAL A 254 -16.50 2.58 -12.23
C VAL A 254 -17.48 2.33 -11.10
N GLY A 255 -17.40 3.13 -10.04
CA GLY A 255 -18.28 2.98 -8.90
C GLY A 255 -18.32 4.18 -7.98
N GLY A 256 -19.43 4.30 -7.25
CA GLY A 256 -19.62 5.32 -6.22
C GLY A 256 -19.28 4.79 -4.84
N CYS A 257 -18.85 5.70 -3.97
CA CYS A 257 -18.56 5.44 -2.58
C CYS A 257 -19.55 6.20 -1.69
N GLN A 258 -20.40 5.45 -0.97
CA GLN A 258 -21.40 6.01 -0.07
C GLN A 258 -20.79 6.25 1.31
N SER A 259 -20.94 7.45 1.86
CA SER A 259 -20.50 7.75 3.22
C SER A 259 -21.24 6.87 4.24
N ALA A 260 -20.50 6.19 5.11
CA ALA A 260 -21.06 5.40 6.19
C ALA A 260 -21.63 6.28 7.32
N ASN A 261 -21.18 7.53 7.42
CA ASN A 261 -21.48 8.43 8.53
C ASN A 261 -22.50 9.52 8.15
N GLY A 262 -23.15 9.42 6.98
CA GLY A 262 -24.13 10.42 6.53
C GLY A 262 -23.52 11.79 6.22
N THR A 263 -22.22 11.86 5.93
CA THR A 263 -21.53 13.09 5.55
C THR A 263 -21.94 13.54 4.16
N THR A 264 -21.87 14.84 3.88
CA THR A 264 -22.12 15.41 2.55
C THR A 264 -20.96 15.21 1.56
N THR A 265 -19.80 14.81 2.06
CA THR A 265 -18.64 14.40 1.26
C THR A 265 -18.98 13.12 0.49
N THR A 266 -18.63 13.07 -0.79
CA THR A 266 -18.78 11.87 -1.64
C THR A 266 -17.43 11.42 -2.14
N ALA A 267 -17.34 10.17 -2.60
CA ALA A 267 -16.18 9.69 -3.32
C ALA A 267 -16.63 8.77 -4.46
N GLU A 268 -15.78 8.65 -5.46
CA GLU A 268 -15.94 7.76 -6.61
C GLU A 268 -14.61 7.09 -6.92
N PHE A 269 -14.67 5.97 -7.64
CA PHE A 269 -13.47 5.26 -8.05
C PHE A 269 -13.55 4.79 -9.50
N GLN A 270 -12.36 4.65 -10.08
CA GLN A 270 -12.14 3.96 -11.34
C GLN A 270 -11.08 2.88 -11.13
N PHE A 271 -11.31 1.67 -11.61
CA PHE A 271 -10.37 0.57 -11.51
C PHE A 271 -10.07 -0.03 -12.87
N ASP A 272 -8.86 0.22 -13.36
CA ASP A 272 -8.35 -0.38 -14.59
C ASP A 272 -7.87 -1.79 -14.27
N SER A 273 -8.64 -2.77 -14.73
CA SER A 273 -8.35 -4.19 -14.47
C SER A 273 -7.18 -4.76 -15.27
N GLN A 274 -6.73 -4.07 -16.33
CA GLN A 274 -5.56 -4.48 -17.12
C GLN A 274 -4.27 -3.96 -16.48
N LEU A 275 -4.31 -2.71 -16.00
CA LEU A 275 -3.18 -2.09 -15.30
C LEU A 275 -3.16 -2.41 -13.80
N ASN A 276 -4.23 -3.03 -13.28
CA ASN A 276 -4.46 -3.25 -11.85
C ASN A 276 -4.28 -1.98 -11.02
N THR A 277 -4.81 -0.85 -11.53
CA THR A 277 -4.66 0.48 -10.93
C THR A 277 -6.02 0.99 -10.47
N LEU A 278 -6.09 1.44 -9.23
CA LEU A 278 -7.27 2.07 -8.63
C LEU A 278 -7.04 3.58 -8.53
N GLU A 279 -7.95 4.36 -9.10
CA GLU A 279 -8.04 5.81 -8.93
C GLU A 279 -9.24 6.13 -8.04
N ILE A 280 -9.03 7.04 -7.09
CA ILE A 280 -10.05 7.48 -6.13
C ILE A 280 -10.13 8.99 -6.21
N THR A 281 -11.35 9.50 -6.43
CA THR A 281 -11.63 10.93 -6.36
C THR A 281 -12.61 11.17 -5.22
N GLN A 282 -12.22 12.00 -4.25
CA GLN A 282 -13.08 12.43 -3.15
C GLN A 282 -13.52 13.87 -3.37
N HIS A 283 -14.83 14.10 -3.33
CA HIS A 283 -15.45 15.40 -3.50
C HIS A 283 -15.92 15.94 -2.16
N TRP A 284 -15.29 17.03 -1.73
CA TRP A 284 -15.64 17.70 -0.49
C TRP A 284 -16.77 18.69 -0.75
N LYS A 285 -17.83 18.61 0.04
CA LYS A 285 -18.80 19.69 0.08
C LYS A 285 -18.28 20.75 1.03
N CYS A 286 -17.64 21.76 0.46
CA CYS A 286 -17.26 22.95 1.19
C CYS A 286 -18.47 23.87 1.22
N ASP A 287 -19.10 24.04 2.39
CA ASP A 287 -20.09 25.09 2.56
C ASP A 287 -19.42 26.44 2.28
N SER A 288 -20.13 27.30 1.53
CA SER A 288 -19.65 28.58 1.00
C SER A 288 -19.41 29.60 2.09
#